data_AF-A0A836WVC1-F1
#
_entry.id   AF-A0A836WVC1-F1
#
_cell.length_a   1.000
_cell.length_b   1.000
_cell.length_c   1.000
_cell.angle_alpha   90.00
_cell.angle_beta   90.00
_cell.angle_gamma   90.00
#
_symmetry.space_group_name_H-M   'P 1'
#
loop_
_entity.id
_entity.type
_entity.pdbx_description
1 polymer ?
#
loop_
_entity_poly.entity_id
_entity_poly.type
_entity_poly.pdbx_seq_one_letter_code
_entity_poly.pdbx_strand_id
1 'polypeptide(L)'
;SLLDKVKFISLGVKLHFIKHFLDLLPNKKPKYLITFVSVAEGIRANKFLEEKGMSNSYVMLPVPKEIYPHCGLVFGFRKEEEAKKIYEYLKENKYAVEDIHKVDKEKRYPKLT
;
A
#
# COMPACT_ATOMS: atom_id res chain seq x y z
N SER A 1 -20.27 -10.91 6.87
CA SER A 1 -21.67 -10.58 6.50
C SER A 1 -21.75 -10.18 5.02
N LEU A 2 -22.96 -10.02 4.44
CA LEU A 2 -23.12 -9.46 3.07
C LEU A 2 -22.50 -8.05 2.95
N LEU A 3 -22.62 -7.24 4.00
CA LEU A 3 -22.04 -5.89 4.05
C LEU A 3 -20.52 -5.92 3.94
N ASP A 4 -19.85 -6.87 4.60
CA ASP A 4 -18.39 -6.98 4.54
C ASP A 4 -17.92 -7.36 3.12
N LYS A 5 -18.68 -8.22 2.43
CA LYS A 5 -18.39 -8.55 1.02
C LYS A 5 -18.51 -7.32 0.13
N VAL A 6 -19.58 -6.53 0.28
CA VAL A 6 -19.78 -5.29 -0.49
C VAL A 6 -18.65 -4.30 -0.20
N LYS A 7 -18.29 -4.09 1.07
CA LYS A 7 -17.17 -3.22 1.46
C LYS A 7 -15.85 -3.68 0.84
N PHE A 8 -15.58 -4.98 0.85
CA PHE A 8 -14.35 -5.53 0.30
C PHE A 8 -14.27 -5.36 -1.22
N ILE A 9 -15.36 -5.64 -1.94
CA ILE A 9 -15.44 -5.42 -3.39
C ILE A 9 -15.28 -3.94 -3.71
N SER A 10 -15.98 -3.06 -2.98
CA SER A 10 -15.89 -1.61 -3.16
C SER A 10 -14.46 -1.09 -2.92
N LEU A 11 -13.77 -1.59 -1.90
CA LEU A 11 -12.37 -1.26 -1.65
C LEU A 11 -11.49 -1.67 -2.84
N GLY A 12 -11.64 -2.90 -3.34
CA GLY A 12 -10.91 -3.36 -4.52
C GLY A 12 -11.11 -2.43 -5.72
N VAL A 13 -12.36 -2.10 -6.05
CA VAL A 13 -12.69 -1.17 -7.14
C VAL A 13 -12.04 0.20 -6.92
N LYS A 14 -12.12 0.76 -5.71
CA LYS A 14 -11.51 2.05 -5.35
C LYS A 14 -9.98 2.03 -5.56
N LEU A 15 -9.31 0.98 -5.09
CA LEU A 15 -7.85 0.83 -5.23
C LEU A 15 -7.44 0.78 -6.71
N HIS A 16 -8.17 0.02 -7.53
CA HIS A 16 -7.92 -0.06 -8.97
C HIS A 16 -8.19 1.26 -9.69
N PHE A 17 -9.25 1.98 -9.33
CA PHE A 17 -9.53 3.30 -9.88
C PHE A 17 -8.41 4.31 -9.56
N ILE A 18 -7.94 4.36 -8.31
CA ILE A 18 -6.81 5.21 -7.89
C ILE A 18 -5.55 4.86 -8.68
N LYS A 19 -5.26 3.57 -8.86
CA LYS A 19 -4.13 3.10 -9.67
C LYS A 19 -4.22 3.65 -11.11
N HIS A 20 -5.36 3.46 -11.77
CA HIS A 20 -5.56 3.94 -13.14
C HIS A 20 -5.47 5.46 -13.25
N PHE A 21 -5.97 6.19 -12.28
CA PHE A 21 -5.82 7.64 -12.23
C PHE A 21 -4.34 8.06 -12.10
N LEU A 22 -3.56 7.39 -11.25
CA LEU A 22 -2.13 7.64 -11.12
C LEU A 22 -1.34 7.21 -12.36
N ASP A 23 -1.83 6.26 -13.15
CA ASP A 23 -1.26 5.90 -14.45
C ASP A 23 -1.28 7.07 -15.45
N LEU A 24 -2.25 7.98 -15.33
CA LEU A 24 -2.35 9.22 -16.13
C LEU A 24 -1.45 10.35 -15.62
N LEU A 25 -0.94 10.26 -14.38
CA LEU A 25 -0.15 11.30 -13.72
C LEU A 25 1.22 10.73 -13.29
N PRO A 26 2.15 10.48 -14.23
CA PRO A 26 3.41 9.77 -13.95
C PRO A 26 4.27 10.44 -12.87
N ASN A 27 4.26 11.79 -12.80
CA ASN A 27 4.97 12.54 -11.76
C ASN A 27 4.41 12.33 -10.34
N LYS A 28 3.20 11.78 -10.23
CA LYS A 28 2.53 11.52 -8.97
C LYS A 28 2.63 10.07 -8.51
N LYS A 29 3.18 9.16 -9.33
CA LYS A 29 3.28 7.73 -9.03
C LYS A 29 4.18 7.46 -7.81
N PRO A 30 3.76 6.55 -6.92
CA PRO A 30 4.63 5.98 -5.90
C PRO A 30 5.87 5.32 -6.51
N LYS A 31 7.01 5.48 -5.82
CA LYS A 31 8.30 4.86 -6.13
C LYS A 31 8.67 3.78 -5.12
N TYR A 32 7.95 3.70 -4.00
CA TYR A 32 8.19 2.75 -2.93
C TYR A 32 6.86 2.20 -2.44
N LEU A 33 6.79 0.90 -2.19
CA LEU A 33 5.60 0.19 -1.76
C LEU A 33 5.89 -0.56 -0.46
N ILE A 34 5.05 -0.40 0.55
CA ILE A 34 5.04 -1.26 1.73
C ILE A 34 3.99 -2.35 1.52
N THR A 35 4.39 -3.60 1.67
CA THR A 35 3.49 -4.78 1.62
C THR A 35 3.03 -5.19 3.01
N PHE A 36 1.89 -5.87 3.06
CA PHE A 36 1.25 -6.36 4.28
C PHE A 36 0.91 -7.84 4.10
N VAL A 37 0.99 -8.60 5.19
CA VAL A 37 0.64 -10.04 5.21
C VAL A 37 -0.79 -10.33 4.78
N SER A 38 -1.69 -9.33 4.86
CA SER A 38 -3.06 -9.44 4.37
C SER A 38 -3.69 -8.08 4.10
N VAL A 39 -4.77 -8.08 3.29
CA VAL A 39 -5.60 -6.88 3.08
C VAL A 39 -6.19 -6.36 4.39
N ALA A 40 -6.62 -7.25 5.28
CA ALA A 40 -7.18 -6.88 6.58
C ALA A 40 -6.15 -6.12 7.43
N GLU A 41 -4.89 -6.55 7.41
CA GLU A 41 -3.80 -5.90 8.12
C GLU A 41 -3.51 -4.51 7.55
N GLY A 42 -3.43 -4.39 6.22
CA GLY A 42 -3.29 -3.10 5.55
C GLY A 42 -4.43 -2.12 5.87
N ILE A 43 -5.67 -2.60 6.01
CA ILE A 43 -6.81 -1.77 6.43
C ILE A 43 -6.67 -1.35 7.90
N ARG A 44 -6.26 -2.25 8.79
CA ARG A 44 -6.02 -1.91 10.21
C ARG A 44 -4.92 -0.86 10.35
N ALA A 45 -3.81 -1.03 9.62
CA ALA A 45 -2.73 -0.06 9.57
C ALA A 45 -3.20 1.30 9.03
N ASN A 46 -4.07 1.31 8.01
CA ASN A 46 -4.61 2.55 7.45
C ASN A 46 -5.42 3.34 8.48
N LYS A 47 -6.33 2.67 9.19
CA LYS A 47 -7.15 3.30 10.24
C LYS A 47 -6.29 3.89 11.35
N PHE A 48 -5.27 3.15 11.77
CA PHE A 48 -4.33 3.64 12.78
C PHE A 48 -3.58 4.89 12.32
N LEU A 49 -3.06 4.90 11.08
CA LEU A 49 -2.38 6.08 10.55
C LEU A 49 -3.34 7.27 10.34
N GLU A 50 -4.60 7.03 9.97
CA GLU A 50 -5.65 8.05 9.92
C GLU A 50 -5.89 8.68 11.30
N GLU A 51 -6.02 7.86 12.36
CA GLU A 51 -6.18 8.33 13.74
C GLU A 51 -4.96 9.13 14.24
N LYS A 52 -3.78 8.89 13.68
CA LYS A 52 -2.55 9.66 13.94
C LYS A 52 -2.38 10.88 13.01
N GLY A 53 -3.32 11.16 12.12
CA GLY A 53 -3.26 12.28 11.19
C GLY A 53 -2.22 12.12 10.07
N MET A 54 -1.83 10.89 9.74
CA MET A 54 -0.75 10.57 8.80
C MET A 54 -1.25 10.08 7.42
N SER A 55 -2.55 10.05 7.19
CA SER A 55 -3.19 9.51 5.98
C SER A 55 -2.78 10.18 4.66
N ASN A 56 -2.32 11.43 4.72
CA ASN A 56 -1.82 12.15 3.53
C ASN A 56 -0.38 11.74 3.11
N SER A 57 0.29 10.89 3.89
CA SER A 57 1.70 10.51 3.65
C SER A 57 1.85 9.37 2.65
N TYR A 58 0.76 8.70 2.29
CA TYR A 58 0.77 7.54 1.39
C TYR A 58 -0.50 7.46 0.58
N VAL A 59 -0.48 6.60 -0.44
CA VAL A 59 -1.67 6.19 -1.19
C VAL A 59 -1.85 4.69 -1.08
N MET A 60 -3.08 4.24 -0.87
CA MET A 60 -3.40 2.82 -0.90
C MET A 60 -3.56 2.35 -2.35
N LEU A 61 -2.93 1.23 -2.69
CA LEU A 61 -2.97 0.64 -4.02
C LEU A 61 -3.15 -0.88 -3.94
N PRO A 62 -3.62 -1.53 -5.02
CA PRO A 62 -3.56 -2.98 -5.10
C PRO A 62 -2.09 -3.41 -5.20
N VAL A 63 -1.75 -4.56 -4.61
CA VAL A 63 -0.42 -5.13 -4.79
C VAL A 63 -0.16 -5.43 -6.27
N PRO A 64 1.02 -5.07 -6.82
CA PRO A 64 1.44 -5.53 -8.14
C PRO A 64 1.50 -7.06 -8.19
N LYS A 65 1.06 -7.64 -9.32
CA LYS A 65 1.04 -9.11 -9.52
C LYS A 65 2.45 -9.70 -9.54
N GLU A 66 3.43 -8.88 -9.90
CA GLU A 66 4.85 -9.19 -9.93
C GLU A 66 5.44 -9.34 -8.52
N ILE A 67 4.81 -8.75 -7.50
CA ILE A 67 5.17 -8.95 -6.09
C ILE A 67 4.45 -10.19 -5.56
N TYR A 68 3.11 -10.19 -5.61
CA TYR A 68 2.29 -11.33 -5.21
C TYR A 68 1.18 -11.58 -6.23
N PRO A 69 0.91 -12.86 -6.59
CA PRO A 69 -0.10 -13.19 -7.60
C PRO A 69 -1.54 -13.02 -7.11
N HIS A 70 -1.74 -12.75 -5.81
CA HIS A 70 -3.05 -12.70 -5.16
C HIS A 70 -3.50 -11.26 -4.84
N CYS A 71 -4.77 -11.10 -4.47
CA CYS A 71 -5.30 -9.83 -4.00
C CYS A 71 -4.58 -9.38 -2.73
N GLY A 72 -3.90 -8.25 -2.80
CA GLY A 72 -3.19 -7.63 -1.69
C GLY A 72 -3.32 -6.12 -1.72
N LEU A 73 -2.83 -5.49 -0.66
CA LEU A 73 -2.86 -4.05 -0.48
C LEU A 73 -1.45 -3.58 -0.19
N VAL A 74 -1.10 -2.43 -0.75
CA VAL A 74 0.18 -1.76 -0.46
C VAL A 74 -0.05 -0.30 -0.11
N PHE A 75 0.86 0.25 0.70
CA PHE A 75 0.99 1.69 0.85
C PHE A 75 2.10 2.20 -0.08
N GLY A 76 1.74 3.12 -0.96
CA GLY A 76 2.63 3.73 -1.92
C GLY A 76 3.17 5.08 -1.46
N PHE A 77 4.48 5.27 -1.56
CA PHE A 77 5.22 6.47 -1.17
C PHE A 77 6.06 6.99 -2.34
N ARG A 78 6.33 8.30 -2.35
CA ARG A 78 7.22 8.90 -3.36
C ARG A 78 8.70 8.90 -2.94
N LYS A 79 8.96 8.97 -1.64
CA LYS A 79 10.31 9.03 -1.06
C LYS A 79 10.59 7.79 -0.24
N GLU A 80 11.85 7.37 -0.24
CA GLU A 80 12.29 6.17 0.49
C GLU A 80 12.25 6.39 2.00
N GLU A 81 12.67 7.56 2.44
CA GLU A 81 12.78 7.93 3.84
C GLU A 81 11.39 7.92 4.51
N GLU A 82 10.37 8.41 3.80
CA GLU A 82 8.98 8.39 4.26
C GLU A 82 8.45 6.94 4.35
N ALA A 83 8.76 6.09 3.35
CA ALA A 83 8.39 4.68 3.39
C ALA A 83 9.06 3.95 4.57
N LYS A 84 10.37 4.10 4.74
CA LYS A 84 11.12 3.51 5.86
C LYS A 84 10.59 3.97 7.22
N LYS A 85 10.33 5.28 7.37
CA LYS A 85 9.75 5.84 8.60
C LYS A 85 8.41 5.20 8.94
N ILE A 86 7.50 5.07 7.96
CA ILE A 86 6.18 4.45 8.20
C ILE A 86 6.30 2.95 8.43
N TYR A 87 7.17 2.26 7.70
CA TYR A 87 7.41 0.83 7.88
C TYR A 87 7.85 0.52 9.31
N GLU A 88 8.87 1.20 9.82
CA GLU A 88 9.34 1.01 11.21
C GLU A 88 8.27 1.42 12.22
N TYR A 89 7.58 2.54 12.00
CA TYR A 89 6.51 2.97 12.90
C TYR A 89 5.37 1.94 12.99
N LEU A 90 4.96 1.35 11.87
CA LEU A 90 3.95 0.28 11.85
C LEU A 90 4.46 -0.98 12.56
N LYS A 91 5.72 -1.37 12.32
CA LYS A 91 6.34 -2.53 12.95
C LYS A 91 6.47 -2.39 14.47
N GLU A 92 6.93 -1.23 14.94
CA GLU A 92 7.00 -0.89 16.38
C GLU A 92 5.63 -0.99 17.05
N ASN A 93 4.57 -0.57 16.34
CA ASN A 93 3.17 -0.66 16.78
C ASN A 93 2.50 -2.02 16.48
N LYS A 94 3.29 -3.07 16.20
CA LYS A 94 2.83 -4.46 16.03
C LYS A 94 1.89 -4.71 14.84
N TYR A 95 2.00 -3.90 13.79
CA TYR A 95 1.37 -4.20 12.51
C TYR A 95 2.26 -5.10 11.66
N ALA A 96 1.66 -6.08 11.00
CA ALA A 96 2.39 -7.06 10.18
C ALA A 96 2.66 -6.53 8.75
N VAL A 97 3.61 -5.61 8.67
CA VAL A 97 4.28 -5.22 7.42
C VAL A 97 5.28 -6.29 7.01
N GLU A 98 5.42 -6.54 5.71
CA GLU A 98 6.35 -7.55 5.19
C GLU A 98 7.63 -6.88 4.70
N ASP A 99 7.56 -6.19 3.57
CA ASP A 99 8.73 -5.66 2.86
C ASP A 99 8.51 -4.23 2.36
N ILE A 100 9.62 -3.56 2.06
CA ILE A 100 9.63 -2.35 1.24
C ILE A 100 10.14 -2.70 -0.16
N HIS A 101 9.34 -2.41 -1.18
CA HIS A 101 9.71 -2.62 -2.58
C HIS A 101 9.92 -1.29 -3.29
N LYS A 102 11.00 -1.16 -4.06
CA LYS A 102 11.20 -0.02 -4.97
C LYS A 102 10.52 -0.28 -6.31
N VAL A 103 9.76 0.67 -6.83
CA VAL A 103 9.15 0.59 -8.16
C VAL A 103 10.22 0.91 -9.21
N ASP A 104 10.81 -0.14 -9.78
CA ASP A 104 11.73 -0.03 -10.91
C ASP A 104 10.97 0.16 -12.24
N LYS A 105 11.60 0.81 -13.23
CA LYS A 105 11.08 0.98 -14.60
C LYS A 105 10.80 -0.37 -15.27
N GLU A 106 11.59 -1.38 -14.93
CA GLU A 106 11.43 -2.76 -15.40
C GLU A 106 10.37 -3.56 -14.61
N LYS A 107 9.65 -2.93 -13.67
CA LYS A 107 8.62 -3.57 -12.82
C LYS A 107 9.10 -4.83 -12.07
N ARG A 108 10.38 -4.84 -11.69
CA ARG A 108 11.00 -5.96 -10.94
C ARG A 108 10.78 -5.87 -9.42
N TYR A 109 10.35 -4.72 -8.92
CA TYR A 109 10.04 -4.48 -7.50
C TYR A 109 11.09 -5.00 -6.50
N PRO A 110 12.39 -4.63 -6.61
CA PRO A 110 13.41 -5.12 -5.68
C PRO A 110 13.09 -4.76 -4.23
N LYS A 111 13.34 -5.70 -3.33
CA LYS A 111 13.21 -5.55 -1.88
C LYS A 111 14.33 -4.68 -1.33
N LEU A 112 14.03 -3.87 -0.32
CA LEU A 112 14.98 -2.98 0.36
C LEU A 112 15.23 -3.38 1.83
N THR A 113 14.56 -4.43 2.30
CA THR A 113 14.58 -4.95 3.67
C THR A 113 14.89 -6.44 3.67
#